data_AF-A0A9P6Y731-F1
#
_entry.id   AF-A0A9P6Y731-F1
#
_cell.length_a   1.000
_cell.length_b   1.000
_cell.length_c   1.000
_cell.angle_alpha   90.00
_cell.angle_beta   90.00
_cell.angle_gamma   90.00
#
_symmetry.space_group_name_H-M   'P 1'
#
loop_
_entity.id
_entity.type
_entity.pdbx_description
1 polymer ?
#
loop_
_entity_poly.entity_id
_entity_poly.type
_entity_poly.pdbx_seq_one_letter_code
_entity_poly.pdbx_strand_id
1 'polypeptide(L)'
;MMIIRETQKLKFYLLSLLDTKYHDNIASNIQSILPQHKAQINNLKEDGLSIVGYCRKSDLDKQDNIVNLLQRMVDNHYQRSLVDKVFVSPCSNASSPFSERDLSDQCEVFSHLKSVHGDTQDMLKYISNDDNICIVSFDFAGLSTNISDLKEFVRNHENLRKRPAIE
;
A
#
# COMPACT_ATOMS: atom_id res chain seq x y z
N MET A 1 19.19 9.45 14.77
CA MET A 1 19.39 8.27 15.65
C MET A 1 18.54 8.28 16.93
N MET A 2 17.48 9.12 17.00
CA MET A 2 16.64 9.27 18.21
C MET A 2 15.24 8.64 18.02
N ILE A 3 14.70 8.69 16.80
CA ILE A 3 13.36 8.14 16.46
C ILE A 3 13.31 6.60 16.58
N ILE A 4 14.38 5.90 16.19
CA ILE A 4 14.46 4.42 16.28
C ILE A 4 14.34 3.94 17.73
N ARG A 5 14.87 4.72 18.70
CA ARG A 5 14.86 4.34 20.12
C ARG A 5 13.47 4.47 20.76
N GLU A 6 12.67 5.45 20.34
CA GLU A 6 11.30 5.63 20.85
C GLU A 6 10.34 4.58 20.28
N THR A 7 10.47 4.21 19.00
CA THR A 7 9.64 3.15 18.40
C THR A 7 9.98 1.77 18.98
N GLN A 8 11.25 1.53 19.33
CA GLN A 8 11.64 0.32 20.06
C GLN A 8 11.06 0.30 21.47
N LYS A 9 11.12 1.41 22.22
CA LYS A 9 10.55 1.50 23.58
C LYS A 9 9.04 1.21 23.63
N LEU A 10 8.26 1.75 22.70
CA LEU A 10 6.82 1.50 22.61
C LEU A 10 6.48 0.02 22.35
N LYS A 11 7.27 -0.66 21.50
CA LYS A 11 7.09 -2.09 21.22
C LYS A 11 7.41 -2.98 22.44
N PHE A 12 8.48 -2.66 23.17
CA PHE A 12 8.82 -3.37 24.41
C PHE A 12 7.76 -3.16 25.50
N TYR A 13 7.19 -1.96 25.61
CA TYR A 13 6.14 -1.67 26.56
C TYR A 13 4.85 -2.46 26.28
N LEU A 14 4.39 -2.50 25.02
CA LEU A 14 3.23 -3.32 24.63
C LEU A 14 3.45 -4.82 24.89
N LEU A 15 4.65 -5.34 24.65
CA LEU A 15 4.99 -6.72 24.99
C LEU A 15 4.97 -6.97 26.50
N SER A 16 5.44 -6.00 27.32
CA SER A 16 5.43 -6.13 28.78
C SER A 16 4.03 -6.10 29.41
N LEU A 17 3.04 -5.53 28.71
CA LEU A 17 1.63 -5.54 29.12
C LEU A 17 0.91 -6.83 28.71
N LEU A 18 1.45 -7.57 27.74
CA LEU A 18 0.90 -8.85 27.31
C LEU A 18 1.23 -9.93 28.33
N ASP A 19 0.24 -10.77 28.64
CA ASP A 19 0.43 -11.97 29.44
C ASP A 19 1.53 -12.83 28.82
N THR A 20 2.47 -13.29 29.65
CA THR A 20 3.71 -13.98 29.24
C THR A 20 3.42 -15.22 28.40
N LYS A 21 2.26 -15.85 28.59
CA LYS A 21 1.83 -17.00 27.78
C LYS A 21 1.66 -16.70 26.29
N TYR A 22 1.54 -15.42 25.89
CA TYR A 22 1.42 -15.00 24.49
C TYR A 22 2.74 -14.50 23.89
N HIS A 23 3.80 -14.33 24.69
CA HIS A 23 5.04 -13.71 24.24
C HIS A 23 5.70 -14.49 23.11
N ASP A 24 5.85 -15.81 23.26
CA ASP A 24 6.50 -16.66 22.26
C ASP A 24 5.71 -16.69 20.94
N ASN A 25 4.38 -16.77 21.02
CA ASN A 25 3.52 -16.76 19.84
C ASN A 25 3.61 -15.42 19.09
N ILE A 26 3.54 -14.30 19.81
CA ILE A 26 3.64 -12.96 19.20
C ILE A 26 5.03 -12.72 18.64
N ALA A 27 6.09 -13.13 19.35
CA ALA A 27 7.47 -13.02 18.87
C ALA A 27 7.67 -13.82 17.58
N SER A 28 7.16 -15.05 17.54
CA SER A 28 7.19 -15.89 16.34
C SER A 28 6.44 -15.23 15.17
N ASN A 29 5.22 -14.73 15.41
CA ASN A 29 4.43 -14.05 14.39
C ASN A 29 5.13 -12.79 13.85
N ILE A 30 5.72 -11.96 14.72
CA ILE A 30 6.45 -10.76 14.29
C ILE A 30 7.64 -11.13 13.39
N GLN A 31 8.35 -12.22 13.71
CA GLN A 31 9.47 -12.71 12.91
C GLN A 31 9.01 -13.31 11.58
N SER A 32 7.86 -14.00 11.56
CA SER A 32 7.38 -14.74 10.38
C SER A 32 6.58 -13.91 9.38
N ILE A 33 5.85 -12.87 9.83
CA ILE A 33 4.91 -12.11 8.99
C ILE A 33 5.59 -11.55 7.73
N LEU A 34 6.76 -10.92 7.86
CA LEU A 34 7.42 -10.29 6.72
C LEU A 34 7.99 -11.32 5.73
N PRO A 35 8.73 -12.36 6.17
CA PRO A 35 9.13 -13.46 5.28
C PRO A 35 7.96 -14.14 4.58
N GLN A 36 6.89 -14.46 5.32
CA GLN A 36 5.69 -15.10 4.76
C GLN A 36 5.02 -14.22 3.71
N HIS A 37 4.86 -12.92 4.00
CA HIS A 37 4.33 -11.96 3.04
C HIS A 37 5.17 -11.91 1.76
N LYS A 38 6.50 -11.83 1.88
CA LYS A 38 7.40 -11.80 0.71
C LYS A 38 7.33 -13.10 -0.11
N ALA A 39 7.29 -14.25 0.55
CA ALA A 39 7.13 -15.54 -0.14
C ALA A 39 5.81 -15.59 -0.92
N GLN A 40 4.72 -15.10 -0.32
CA GLN A 40 3.42 -15.03 -1.00
C GLN A 40 3.46 -14.12 -2.23
N ILE A 41 4.10 -12.95 -2.14
CA ILE A 41 4.26 -12.06 -3.31
C ILE A 41 5.08 -12.75 -4.40
N ASN A 42 6.17 -13.43 -4.05
CA ASN A 42 7.00 -14.14 -5.05
C ASN A 42 6.20 -15.24 -5.76
N ASN A 43 5.38 -16.01 -5.04
CA ASN A 43 4.51 -17.00 -5.66
C ASN A 43 3.54 -16.35 -6.68
N LEU A 44 2.95 -15.20 -6.34
CA LEU A 44 2.08 -14.48 -7.29
C LEU A 44 2.86 -14.03 -8.55
N LYS A 45 4.13 -13.64 -8.40
CA LYS A 45 4.98 -13.31 -9.54
C LYS A 45 5.34 -14.53 -10.38
N GLU A 46 5.61 -15.67 -9.75
CA GLU A 46 5.84 -16.95 -10.44
C GLU A 46 4.61 -17.40 -11.24
N ASP A 47 3.41 -17.09 -10.74
CA ASP A 47 2.13 -17.28 -11.44
C ASP A 47 1.90 -16.28 -12.61
N GLY A 48 2.85 -15.37 -12.84
CA GLY A 48 2.82 -14.38 -13.93
C GLY A 48 2.07 -13.09 -13.61
N LEU A 49 1.75 -12.80 -12.34
CA LEU A 49 1.10 -11.55 -11.96
C LEU A 49 2.11 -10.41 -11.78
N SER A 50 1.77 -9.25 -12.33
CA SER A 50 2.43 -7.97 -12.06
C SER A 50 1.92 -7.39 -10.74
N ILE A 51 2.84 -7.09 -9.82
CA ILE A 51 2.49 -6.61 -8.48
C ILE A 51 2.58 -5.09 -8.46
N VAL A 52 1.43 -4.45 -8.23
CA VAL A 52 1.31 -2.99 -8.26
C VAL A 52 1.03 -2.46 -6.86
N GLY A 53 1.92 -1.61 -6.35
CA GLY A 53 1.69 -0.87 -5.12
C GLY A 53 0.83 0.37 -5.35
N TYR A 54 -0.15 0.60 -4.49
CA TYR A 54 -0.92 1.85 -4.48
C TYR A 54 -0.73 2.58 -3.14
N CYS A 55 -0.47 3.89 -3.20
CA CYS A 55 -0.34 4.75 -2.02
C CYS A 55 -1.22 5.98 -2.12
N ARG A 56 -2.18 6.13 -1.21
CA ARG A 56 -3.01 7.34 -1.12
C ARG A 56 -2.71 8.16 0.14
N LYS A 57 -2.73 9.49 0.00
CA LYS A 57 -2.90 10.44 1.10
C LYS A 57 -3.99 11.45 0.76
N SER A 58 -4.71 11.86 1.79
CA SER A 58 -5.63 12.99 1.68
C SER A 58 -4.82 14.28 1.76
N ASP A 59 -5.40 15.37 1.25
CA ASP A 59 -4.85 16.69 1.47
C ASP A 59 -4.60 16.94 2.96
N LEU A 60 -3.39 17.38 3.24
CA LEU A 60 -2.95 17.90 4.53
C LEU A 60 -2.46 19.32 4.28
N ASP A 61 -2.68 20.21 5.24
CA ASP A 61 -2.26 21.62 5.15
C ASP A 61 -0.75 21.82 4.88
N LYS A 62 0.07 20.76 5.00
CA LYS A 62 1.53 20.78 4.84
C LYS A 62 1.99 19.75 3.80
N GLN A 63 2.29 20.23 2.59
CA GLN A 63 2.73 19.40 1.47
C GLN A 63 4.04 18.62 1.76
N ASP A 64 5.02 19.23 2.44
CA ASP A 64 6.29 18.56 2.79
C ASP A 64 6.09 17.29 3.64
N ASN A 65 5.08 17.28 4.50
CA ASN A 65 4.75 16.10 5.29
C ASN A 65 4.14 15.01 4.42
N ILE A 66 3.33 15.37 3.42
CA ILE A 66 2.73 14.43 2.49
C ILE A 66 3.81 13.74 1.66
N VAL A 67 4.77 14.50 1.10
CA VAL A 67 5.90 13.97 0.32
C VAL A 67 6.65 12.92 1.12
N ASN A 68 7.05 13.25 2.35
CA ASN A 68 7.81 12.33 3.21
C ASN A 68 7.00 11.08 3.59
N LEU A 69 5.70 11.22 3.85
CA LEU A 69 4.84 10.08 4.19
C LEU A 69 4.61 9.17 2.99
N LEU A 70 4.33 9.72 1.81
CA LEU A 70 4.16 8.95 0.59
C LEU A 70 5.45 8.29 0.15
N GLN A 71 6.59 9.00 0.21
CA GLN A 71 7.87 8.37 -0.11
C GLN A 71 8.15 7.17 0.78
N ARG A 72 7.88 7.27 2.10
CA ARG A 72 8.01 6.11 3.00
C ARG A 72 7.06 4.98 2.64
N MET A 73 5.84 5.28 2.15
CA MET A 73 4.92 4.25 1.68
C MET A 73 5.45 3.57 0.40
N VAL A 74 5.97 4.35 -0.55
CA VAL A 74 6.61 3.86 -1.78
C VAL A 74 7.79 2.95 -1.43
N ASP A 75 8.71 3.42 -0.59
CA ASP A 75 9.88 2.64 -0.16
C ASP A 75 9.47 1.34 0.52
N ASN A 76 8.43 1.37 1.37
CA ASN A 76 7.92 0.18 2.03
C ASN A 76 7.31 -0.82 1.04
N HIS A 77 6.63 -0.37 -0.01
CA HIS A 77 6.10 -1.29 -1.03
C HIS A 77 7.23 -2.04 -1.73
N TYR A 78 8.31 -1.36 -2.11
CA TYR A 78 9.48 -2.04 -2.67
C TYR A 78 10.17 -2.96 -1.66
N GLN A 79 10.41 -2.48 -0.44
CA GLN A 79 11.20 -3.22 0.55
C GLN A 79 10.45 -4.40 1.18
N ARG A 80 9.12 -4.30 1.34
CA ARG A 80 8.30 -5.26 2.10
C ARG A 80 7.32 -6.03 1.23
N SER A 81 6.83 -5.41 0.17
CA SER A 81 5.84 -6.00 -0.74
C SER A 81 6.41 -6.34 -2.12
N LEU A 82 7.71 -6.10 -2.35
CA LEU A 82 8.42 -6.48 -3.58
C LEU A 82 7.69 -6.06 -4.87
N VAL A 83 7.00 -4.93 -4.86
CA VAL A 83 6.17 -4.50 -6.01
C VAL A 83 7.03 -4.20 -7.24
N ASP A 84 6.44 -4.34 -8.42
CA ASP A 84 7.06 -4.02 -9.70
C ASP A 84 6.87 -2.53 -10.04
N LYS A 85 5.69 -1.98 -9.72
CA LYS A 85 5.34 -0.57 -9.95
C LYS A 85 4.62 0.01 -8.75
N VAL A 86 4.72 1.33 -8.58
CA VAL A 86 3.98 2.06 -7.55
C VAL A 86 3.27 3.25 -8.17
N PHE A 87 1.97 3.34 -7.94
CA PHE A 87 1.16 4.51 -8.25
C PHE A 87 0.73 5.20 -6.96
N VAL A 88 0.57 6.51 -7.03
CA VAL A 88 0.30 7.34 -5.86
C VAL A 88 -0.91 8.24 -6.08
N SER A 89 -1.57 8.61 -4.99
CA SER A 89 -2.68 9.56 -5.02
C SER A 89 -2.49 10.54 -3.87
N PRO A 90 -1.75 11.63 -4.11
CA PRO A 90 -1.18 12.43 -3.03
C PRO A 90 -2.17 13.33 -2.30
N CYS A 91 -3.20 13.79 -3.00
CA CYS A 91 -4.11 14.85 -2.56
C CYS A 91 -5.60 14.40 -2.62
N SER A 92 -5.90 13.10 -2.54
CA SER A 92 -7.25 12.58 -2.77
C SER A 92 -7.89 11.97 -1.52
N ASN A 93 -9.19 12.18 -1.31
CA ASN A 93 -9.91 11.55 -0.20
C ASN A 93 -10.11 10.04 -0.43
N ALA A 94 -10.09 9.24 0.63
CA ALA A 94 -10.36 7.81 0.56
C ALA A 94 -11.80 7.50 0.12
N SER A 95 -12.75 8.42 0.35
CA SER A 95 -14.14 8.26 -0.05
C SER A 95 -14.41 8.67 -1.49
N SER A 96 -13.48 9.40 -2.12
CA SER A 96 -13.61 9.84 -3.52
C SER A 96 -13.53 8.63 -4.46
N PRO A 97 -14.40 8.54 -5.48
CA PRO A 97 -14.30 7.53 -6.54
C PRO A 97 -12.94 7.52 -7.21
N PHE A 98 -12.43 6.35 -7.62
CA PHE A 98 -11.12 6.27 -8.30
C PHE A 98 -11.04 7.15 -9.56
N SER A 99 -12.13 7.24 -10.33
CA SER A 99 -12.22 8.06 -11.54
C SER A 99 -12.07 9.57 -11.29
N GLU A 100 -12.39 10.03 -10.08
CA GLU A 100 -12.36 11.44 -9.71
C GLU A 100 -11.03 11.86 -9.05
N ARG A 101 -10.14 10.91 -8.75
CA ARG A 101 -8.86 11.18 -8.09
C ARG A 101 -7.86 11.75 -9.07
N ASP A 102 -7.07 12.71 -8.60
CA ASP A 102 -5.90 13.22 -9.33
C ASP A 102 -6.24 13.75 -10.75
N LEU A 103 -7.45 14.29 -10.95
CA LEU A 103 -7.88 14.87 -12.24
C LEU A 103 -7.23 16.23 -12.57
N SER A 104 -6.56 16.85 -11.61
CA SER A 104 -5.91 18.15 -11.76
C SER A 104 -4.42 18.04 -11.49
N ASP A 105 -3.59 18.64 -12.34
CA ASP A 105 -2.12 18.66 -12.24
C ASP A 105 -1.56 19.52 -11.08
N GLN A 106 -2.40 19.92 -10.12
CA GLN A 106 -2.08 20.96 -9.14
C GLN A 106 -1.29 20.47 -7.92
N CYS A 107 -1.11 19.15 -7.74
CA CYS A 107 -0.44 18.61 -6.56
C CYS A 107 1.07 18.48 -6.83
N GLU A 108 1.85 19.52 -6.50
CA GLU A 108 3.32 19.55 -6.60
C GLU A 108 4.02 18.42 -5.85
N VAL A 109 3.31 17.71 -4.96
CA VAL A 109 3.80 16.54 -4.23
C VAL A 109 4.36 15.48 -5.18
N PHE A 110 3.72 15.26 -6.34
CA PHE A 110 4.13 14.19 -7.26
C PHE A 110 5.55 14.39 -7.79
N SER A 111 5.94 15.62 -8.12
CA SER A 111 7.27 15.92 -8.69
C SER A 111 8.43 15.68 -7.72
N HIS A 112 8.13 15.58 -6.42
CA HIS A 112 9.11 15.33 -5.37
C HIS A 112 9.26 13.85 -5.00
N LEU A 113 8.38 12.98 -5.51
CA LEU A 113 8.42 11.55 -5.24
C LEU A 113 9.37 10.82 -6.18
N LYS A 114 10.04 9.79 -5.66
CA LYS A 114 10.98 8.94 -6.39
C LYS A 114 10.43 7.52 -6.53
N SER A 115 10.76 6.88 -7.65
CA SER A 115 10.35 5.49 -7.95
C SER A 115 8.83 5.30 -8.01
N VAL A 116 8.11 6.34 -8.44
CA VAL A 116 6.67 6.29 -8.74
C VAL A 116 6.44 6.21 -10.25
N HIS A 117 5.31 5.63 -10.65
CA HIS A 117 4.98 5.31 -12.04
C HIS A 117 3.77 6.07 -12.56
N GLY A 118 3.27 7.03 -11.78
CA GLY A 118 2.10 7.82 -12.13
C GLY A 118 1.14 7.98 -10.96
N ASP A 119 0.05 8.68 -11.23
CA ASP A 119 -1.03 8.91 -10.28
C ASP A 119 -2.14 7.83 -10.38
N THR A 120 -3.31 8.10 -9.78
CA THR A 120 -4.47 7.19 -9.93
C THR A 120 -4.92 7.05 -11.37
N GLN A 121 -4.90 8.12 -12.18
CA GLN A 121 -5.35 8.06 -13.58
C GLN A 121 -4.39 7.23 -14.43
N ASP A 122 -3.09 7.34 -14.19
CA ASP A 122 -2.09 6.49 -14.83
C ASP A 122 -2.24 5.02 -14.40
N MET A 123 -2.57 4.77 -13.14
CA MET A 123 -2.88 3.42 -12.66
C MET A 123 -4.09 2.83 -13.39
N LEU A 124 -5.18 3.58 -13.53
CA LEU A 124 -6.39 3.12 -14.23
C LEU A 124 -6.08 2.76 -15.69
N LYS A 125 -5.28 3.57 -16.38
CA LYS A 125 -4.79 3.26 -17.74
C LYS A 125 -3.92 2.02 -17.76
N TYR A 126 -3.00 1.87 -16.80
CA TYR A 126 -2.12 0.71 -16.71
C TYR A 126 -2.92 -0.58 -16.50
N ILE A 127 -3.88 -0.57 -15.57
CA ILE A 127 -4.74 -1.71 -15.29
C ILE A 127 -5.61 -2.05 -16.50
N SER A 128 -6.11 -1.07 -17.23
CA SER A 128 -6.94 -1.34 -18.42
C SER A 128 -6.18 -2.03 -19.56
N ASN A 129 -4.84 -2.02 -19.55
CA ASN A 129 -3.99 -2.53 -20.63
C ASN A 129 -3.29 -3.87 -20.32
N ASP A 130 -3.35 -4.36 -19.09
CA ASP A 130 -2.57 -5.52 -18.63
C ASP A 130 -3.46 -6.51 -17.86
N ASP A 131 -3.50 -7.75 -18.34
CA ASP A 131 -4.49 -8.74 -17.94
C ASP A 131 -4.19 -9.48 -16.61
N ASN A 132 -3.01 -9.29 -16.01
CA ASN A 132 -2.61 -10.04 -14.81
C ASN A 132 -2.00 -9.13 -13.74
N ILE A 133 -2.84 -8.36 -13.05
CA ILE A 133 -2.40 -7.42 -12.01
C ILE A 133 -2.91 -7.82 -10.63
N CYS A 134 -2.02 -7.70 -9.63
CA CYS A 134 -2.38 -7.70 -8.22
C CYS A 134 -2.06 -6.35 -7.58
N ILE A 135 -3.08 -5.70 -7.00
CA ILE A 135 -2.88 -4.42 -6.29
C ILE A 135 -2.60 -4.69 -4.82
N VAL A 136 -1.52 -4.09 -4.32
CA VAL A 136 -1.13 -4.11 -2.91
C VAL A 136 -1.32 -2.73 -2.29
N SER A 137 -2.01 -2.68 -1.16
CA SER A 137 -2.17 -1.50 -0.32
C SER A 137 -1.90 -1.85 1.15
N PHE A 138 -1.51 -0.88 1.97
CA PHE A 138 -1.18 -1.14 3.38
C PHE A 138 -2.39 -1.29 4.28
N ASP A 139 -3.48 -0.59 3.96
CA ASP A 139 -4.72 -0.61 4.70
C ASP A 139 -5.90 -0.29 3.77
N PHE A 140 -7.10 -0.56 4.28
CA PHE A 140 -8.35 -0.32 3.55
C PHE A 140 -8.46 1.15 3.10
N ALA A 141 -8.18 2.10 3.99
CA ALA A 141 -8.26 3.53 3.68
C ALA A 141 -7.14 4.02 2.74
N GLY A 142 -6.02 3.31 2.66
CA GLY A 142 -4.94 3.55 1.71
C GLY A 142 -5.30 3.15 0.28
N LEU A 143 -6.31 2.30 0.11
CA LEU A 143 -6.92 1.98 -1.18
C LEU A 143 -8.20 2.80 -1.42
N SER A 144 -9.25 2.54 -0.65
CA SER A 144 -10.53 3.25 -0.72
C SER A 144 -11.39 2.93 0.49
N THR A 145 -12.09 3.94 1.02
CA THR A 145 -13.19 3.73 1.97
C THR A 145 -14.57 3.66 1.30
N ASN A 146 -14.65 4.01 0.01
CA ASN A 146 -15.88 3.91 -0.76
C ASN A 146 -16.06 2.47 -1.27
N ILE A 147 -16.85 1.68 -0.54
CA ILE A 147 -17.08 0.26 -0.83
C ILE A 147 -17.83 0.06 -2.15
N SER A 148 -18.77 0.95 -2.48
CA SER A 148 -19.56 0.85 -3.71
C SER A 148 -18.68 1.03 -4.93
N ASP A 149 -17.86 2.09 -4.92
CA ASP A 149 -16.88 2.38 -5.97
C ASP A 149 -15.80 1.29 -6.06
N LEU A 150 -15.29 0.78 -4.93
CA LEU A 150 -14.31 -0.32 -4.94
C LEU A 150 -14.90 -1.60 -5.57
N LYS A 151 -16.17 -1.92 -5.30
CA LYS A 151 -16.85 -3.07 -5.92
C LYS A 151 -17.02 -2.89 -7.43
N GLU A 152 -17.37 -1.69 -7.86
CA GLU A 152 -17.50 -1.35 -9.28
C GLU A 152 -16.15 -1.40 -9.99
N PHE A 153 -15.11 -0.82 -9.37
CA PHE A 153 -13.73 -0.88 -9.84
C PHE A 153 -13.25 -2.32 -10.07
N VAL A 154 -13.46 -3.24 -9.11
CA VAL A 154 -13.07 -4.65 -9.28
C VAL A 154 -13.90 -5.36 -10.34
N ARG A 155 -15.19 -5.02 -10.51
CA ARG A 155 -16.04 -5.63 -11.54
C ARG A 155 -15.66 -5.18 -12.95
N ASN A 156 -15.24 -3.93 -13.11
CA ASN A 156 -14.93 -3.35 -14.41
C ASN A 156 -13.53 -3.75 -14.92
N HIS A 157 -12.72 -4.38 -14.06
CA HIS A 157 -11.35 -4.81 -14.39
C HIS A 157 -11.23 -6.32 -14.08
N GLU A 158 -11.73 -7.17 -15.00
CA GLU A 158 -11.70 -8.64 -14.87
C GLU A 158 -10.27 -9.21 -14.74
N ASN A 159 -9.28 -8.43 -15.18
CA ASN A 159 -7.85 -8.69 -15.03
C ASN A 159 -7.32 -8.57 -13.59
N LEU A 160 -8.08 -7.96 -12.68
CA LEU A 160 -7.72 -7.92 -11.26
C LEU A 160 -8.01 -9.28 -10.62
N ARG A 161 -6.99 -10.13 -10.58
CA ARG A 161 -7.10 -11.43 -9.94
C ARG A 161 -7.24 -11.28 -8.43
N LYS A 162 -8.34 -11.80 -7.90
CA LYS A 162 -8.55 -11.92 -6.46
C LYS A 162 -7.47 -12.86 -5.90
N ARG A 163 -6.81 -12.42 -4.83
CA ARG A 163 -5.99 -13.31 -4.02
C ARG A 163 -6.86 -14.50 -3.55
N PRO A 164 -6.45 -15.76 -3.76
CA PRO A 164 -7.12 -16.87 -3.08
C PRO A 164 -7.01 -16.62 -1.57
N ALA A 165 -8.15 -16.68 -0.87
CA ALA A 165 -8.15 -16.63 0.58
C ALA A 165 -7.40 -17.88 1.07
N ILE A 166 -6.45 -17.68 1.98
CA ILE A 166 -5.80 -18.79 2.67
C ILE A 166 -6.71 -19.11 3.85
N GLU A 167 -7.28 -20.32 3.87
CA GLU A 167 -7.92 -20.93 5.04
C GLU A 167 -6.89 -21.23 6.14
#